data_AF-A0A2U3KRV6-F1
#
_entry.id   AF-A0A2U3KRV6-F1
#
_cell.length_a   1.000
_cell.length_b   1.000
_cell.length_c   1.000
_cell.angle_alpha   90.00
_cell.angle_beta   90.00
_cell.angle_gamma   90.00
#
_symmetry.space_group_name_H-M   'P 1'
#
loop_
_entity.id
_entity.type
_entity.pdbx_description
1 polymer ?
#
loop_
_entity_poly.entity_id
_entity_poly.type
_entity_poly.pdbx_seq_one_letter_code
_entity_poly.pdbx_strand_id
1 'polypeptide(L)'
;MPSKPSISGGGGGPNAPLLAKGELLTKGGSLAKGESRSRLGRGTVLASDLGVRILIFSDIHSDWKTLERLLSVEADYYIAAGDQVTWAKGIERAGEILRSRGGKVYVLPGNHESADQVAGMCARYGLHNFHERHMQIGRWHVAGLGYSSPTPFNTPGEYTEPQLAQRLERFGALDPLVLVCHAPPYGTALDRIREGLHAGSTAVRDFIQEHQPVYFFCGHIHEAEGVEARLGQTRAWNVGKKGYLLQLE
;
A
#
# COMPACT_ATOMS: atom_id res chain seq x y z
N MET A 1 12.27 -53.67 22.20
CA MET A 1 11.61 -54.42 21.11
C MET A 1 10.38 -53.64 20.66
N PRO A 2 10.15 -53.51 19.34
CA PRO A 2 9.20 -52.56 18.76
C PRO A 2 7.84 -53.20 18.39
N SER A 3 6.83 -52.36 18.16
CA SER A 3 5.73 -52.67 17.24
C SER A 3 5.38 -51.41 16.43
N LYS A 4 5.46 -51.54 15.10
CA LYS A 4 4.89 -50.61 14.11
C LYS A 4 3.37 -50.82 14.02
N PRO A 5 2.63 -49.90 13.37
CA PRO A 5 2.33 -50.14 11.96
C PRO A 5 2.47 -48.92 11.04
N SER A 6 2.52 -49.25 9.75
CA SER A 6 2.66 -48.48 8.52
C SER A 6 1.34 -47.86 7.99
N ILE A 7 1.46 -46.94 7.02
CA ILE A 7 0.61 -46.64 5.81
C ILE A 7 0.90 -45.15 5.47
N SER A 8 1.64 -44.75 4.42
CA SER A 8 1.56 -44.87 2.95
C SER A 8 0.92 -43.64 2.28
N GLY A 9 1.65 -43.07 1.31
CA GLY A 9 1.10 -42.52 0.07
C GLY A 9 0.75 -41.02 0.03
N GLY A 10 1.31 -40.31 -0.95
CA GLY A 10 0.74 -39.04 -1.43
C GLY A 10 1.78 -38.04 -1.93
N GLY A 11 2.24 -38.23 -3.17
CA GLY A 11 3.04 -37.23 -3.88
C GLY A 11 2.20 -36.02 -4.29
N GLY A 12 2.82 -34.84 -4.23
CA GLY A 12 2.30 -33.59 -4.79
C GLY A 12 3.50 -32.67 -5.02
N GLY A 13 3.77 -32.35 -6.29
CA GLY A 13 4.98 -31.65 -6.73
C GLY A 13 5.11 -30.21 -6.19
N PRO A 14 6.28 -29.58 -6.41
CA PRO A 14 6.51 -28.20 -6.00
C PRO A 14 5.63 -27.27 -6.84
N ASN A 15 4.66 -26.61 -6.19
CA ASN A 15 3.98 -25.47 -6.79
C ASN A 15 4.98 -24.32 -6.92
N ALA A 16 5.27 -23.97 -8.18
CA ALA A 16 6.05 -22.81 -8.54
C ALA A 16 5.38 -21.52 -8.02
N PRO A 17 6.13 -20.53 -7.52
CA PRO A 17 5.55 -19.24 -7.18
C PRO A 17 5.19 -18.48 -8.47
N LEU A 18 3.93 -18.06 -8.59
CA LEU A 18 3.57 -16.99 -9.53
C LEU A 18 4.25 -15.70 -9.05
N LEU A 19 5.25 -15.28 -9.83
CA LEU A 19 5.93 -13.99 -9.70
C LEU A 19 4.98 -12.88 -10.16
N ALA A 20 4.28 -12.21 -9.25
CA ALA A 20 3.74 -10.89 -9.58
C ALA A 20 4.88 -9.87 -9.46
N LYS A 21 5.22 -9.28 -10.60
CA LYS A 21 6.31 -8.33 -10.81
C LYS A 21 5.87 -6.96 -10.25
N GLY A 22 6.52 -6.52 -9.19
CA GLY A 22 6.46 -5.14 -8.70
C GLY A 22 7.84 -4.76 -8.22
N GLU A 23 8.36 -3.62 -8.67
CA GLU A 23 9.72 -3.17 -8.39
C GLU A 23 9.72 -2.13 -7.26
N LEU A 24 10.63 -2.29 -6.30
CA LEU A 24 10.93 -1.26 -5.30
C LEU A 24 11.83 -0.19 -5.94
N LEU A 25 11.45 1.08 -5.87
CA LEU A 25 12.22 2.17 -6.49
C LEU A 25 13.55 2.40 -5.76
N THR A 26 14.69 2.16 -6.44
CA THR A 26 16.05 2.44 -5.94
C THR A 26 16.75 3.55 -6.74
N LYS A 27 17.73 4.23 -6.11
CA LYS A 27 18.37 5.47 -6.60
C LYS A 27 19.21 5.24 -7.86
N GLY A 28 18.98 6.06 -8.90
CA GLY A 28 19.75 6.06 -10.14
C GLY A 28 21.10 6.79 -10.04
N GLY A 29 22.11 6.25 -10.73
CA GLY A 29 23.44 6.84 -10.90
C GLY A 29 24.01 6.60 -12.30
N SER A 30 24.12 7.70 -13.06
CA SER A 30 25.03 8.06 -14.17
C SER A 30 25.14 7.23 -15.46
N LEU A 31 25.15 8.00 -16.55
CA LEU A 31 25.20 7.68 -17.98
C LEU A 31 26.57 7.14 -18.48
N ALA A 32 26.53 6.26 -19.49
CA ALA A 32 27.56 6.16 -20.53
C ALA A 32 26.93 5.77 -21.88
N LYS A 33 27.46 6.35 -22.96
CA LYS A 33 26.97 6.33 -24.35
C LYS A 33 27.40 5.08 -25.14
N GLY A 34 26.56 4.71 -26.11
CA GLY A 34 26.99 4.27 -27.46
C GLY A 34 26.88 2.78 -27.75
N GLU A 35 25.95 2.37 -28.62
CA GLU A 35 26.18 2.10 -30.05
C GLU A 35 24.95 1.45 -30.71
N SER A 36 24.82 1.68 -32.02
CA SER A 36 23.67 1.29 -32.85
C SER A 36 23.77 -0.17 -33.31
N ARG A 37 22.62 -0.87 -33.43
CA ARG A 37 22.33 -1.79 -34.56
C ARG A 37 20.86 -2.27 -34.62
N SER A 38 20.23 -1.91 -35.74
CA SER A 38 19.28 -2.64 -36.59
C SER A 38 18.15 -3.52 -36.02
N ARG A 39 16.93 -3.10 -36.39
CA ARG A 39 15.75 -3.85 -36.89
C ARG A 39 15.39 -5.21 -36.24
N LEU A 40 14.22 -5.27 -35.60
CA LEU A 40 13.10 -6.16 -35.96
C LEU A 40 11.83 -5.79 -35.16
N GLY A 41 10.65 -5.83 -35.81
CA GLY A 41 9.33 -6.01 -35.19
C GLY A 41 8.69 -4.82 -34.48
N ARG A 42 7.97 -3.94 -35.20
CA ARG A 42 6.85 -3.18 -34.60
C ARG A 42 5.65 -4.11 -34.49
N GLY A 43 5.67 -4.96 -33.46
CA GLY A 43 4.42 -5.48 -32.92
C GLY A 43 3.72 -4.32 -32.23
N THR A 44 2.57 -3.91 -32.76
CA THR A 44 1.65 -3.05 -32.02
C THR A 44 1.22 -3.84 -30.79
N VAL A 45 1.85 -3.58 -29.64
CA VAL A 45 1.30 -3.99 -28.36
C VAL A 45 -0.05 -3.28 -28.29
N LEU A 46 -1.13 -4.05 -28.42
CA LEU A 46 -2.46 -3.54 -28.19
C LEU A 46 -2.44 -2.96 -26.78
N ALA A 47 -2.89 -1.72 -26.59
CA ALA A 47 -2.91 -1.05 -25.29
C ALA A 47 -3.72 -1.82 -24.21
N SER A 48 -4.40 -2.90 -24.60
CA SER A 48 -5.07 -3.87 -23.75
C SER A 48 -4.17 -4.90 -23.05
N ASP A 49 -2.88 -5.00 -23.40
CA ASP A 49 -1.92 -5.97 -22.81
C ASP A 49 -1.06 -5.40 -21.67
N LEU A 50 -1.26 -4.13 -21.31
CA LEU A 50 -0.54 -3.48 -20.22
C LEU A 50 -1.51 -3.37 -19.05
N GLY A 51 -1.32 -4.20 -18.02
CA GLY A 51 -2.14 -4.17 -16.82
C GLY A 51 -2.18 -2.79 -16.15
N VAL A 52 -3.07 -2.61 -15.18
CA VAL A 52 -3.23 -1.33 -14.47
C VAL A 52 -2.11 -1.12 -13.46
N ARG A 53 -1.50 0.07 -13.45
CA ARG A 53 -0.44 0.46 -12.51
C ARG A 53 -0.96 1.38 -11.41
N ILE A 54 -0.70 1.02 -10.17
CA ILE A 54 -1.05 1.82 -8.98
C ILE A 54 0.23 2.14 -8.21
N LEU A 55 0.58 3.42 -8.10
CA LEU A 55 1.66 3.85 -7.22
C LEU A 55 1.11 4.12 -5.81
N ILE A 56 1.59 3.39 -4.82
CA ILE A 56 1.14 3.48 -3.42
C ILE A 56 2.30 3.99 -2.58
N PHE A 57 2.09 5.02 -1.77
CA PHE A 57 3.11 5.62 -0.90
C PHE A 57 2.48 6.21 0.35
N SER A 58 3.24 6.40 1.41
CA SER A 58 2.77 6.95 2.69
C SER A 58 3.87 7.76 3.39
N ASP A 59 3.55 8.31 4.56
CA ASP A 59 4.52 8.85 5.53
C ASP A 59 5.40 9.96 4.94
N ILE A 60 4.87 10.76 4.01
CA ILE A 60 5.64 11.84 3.36
C ILE A 60 6.13 12.87 4.39
N HIS A 61 5.33 13.18 5.41
CA HIS A 61 5.67 14.12 6.48
C HIS A 61 6.31 15.41 5.96
N SER A 62 5.67 16.03 4.97
CA SER A 62 6.13 17.27 4.36
C SER A 62 7.49 17.20 3.63
N ASP A 63 7.99 16.01 3.30
CA ASP A 63 9.11 15.83 2.38
C ASP A 63 8.67 16.04 0.93
N TRP A 64 8.54 17.31 0.55
CA TRP A 64 8.05 17.72 -0.76
C TRP A 64 8.88 17.19 -1.91
N LYS A 65 10.20 17.10 -1.74
CA LYS A 65 11.11 16.58 -2.75
C LYS A 65 10.83 15.10 -3.02
N THR A 66 10.59 14.32 -1.98
CA THR A 66 10.21 12.91 -2.13
C THR A 66 8.83 12.78 -2.75
N LEU A 67 7.87 13.60 -2.36
CA LEU A 67 6.53 13.59 -2.98
C LEU A 67 6.59 13.91 -4.47
N GLU A 68 7.29 14.96 -4.88
CA GLU A 68 7.49 15.31 -6.29
C GLU A 68 8.18 14.19 -7.07
N ARG A 69 9.20 13.54 -6.46
CA ARG A 69 9.86 12.38 -7.06
C ARG A 69 8.89 11.21 -7.25
N LEU A 70 8.09 10.86 -6.26
CA LEU A 70 7.10 9.79 -6.38
C LEU A 70 6.08 10.11 -7.49
N LEU A 71 5.58 11.34 -7.52
CA LEU A 71 4.66 11.78 -8.55
C LEU A 71 5.31 11.87 -9.93
N SER A 72 6.65 11.85 -10.07
CA SER A 72 7.28 11.74 -11.40
C SER A 72 7.17 10.34 -12.03
N VAL A 73 6.84 9.31 -11.24
CA VAL A 73 6.62 7.94 -11.74
C VAL A 73 5.27 7.87 -12.44
N GLU A 74 5.24 7.31 -13.66
CA GLU A 74 4.00 7.12 -14.43
C GLU A 74 3.19 5.95 -13.89
N ALA A 75 1.96 6.22 -13.45
CA ALA A 75 0.97 5.25 -13.01
C ALA A 75 -0.43 5.68 -13.46
N ASP A 76 -1.36 4.72 -13.49
CA ASP A 76 -2.76 4.96 -13.82
C ASP A 76 -3.52 5.54 -12.62
N TYR A 77 -3.14 5.09 -11.42
CA TYR A 77 -3.67 5.54 -10.14
C TYR A 77 -2.53 5.79 -9.13
N TYR A 78 -2.78 6.70 -8.19
CA TYR A 78 -1.88 7.03 -7.10
C TYR A 78 -2.64 6.94 -5.78
N ILE A 79 -2.09 6.25 -4.78
CA ILE A 79 -2.66 6.15 -3.44
C ILE A 79 -1.68 6.73 -2.44
N ALA A 80 -2.06 7.86 -1.86
CA ALA A 80 -1.42 8.50 -0.73
C ALA A 80 -2.00 7.94 0.57
N ALA A 81 -1.30 6.98 1.15
CA ALA A 81 -1.71 6.13 2.27
C ALA A 81 -1.40 6.74 3.65
N GLY A 82 -1.68 8.03 3.80
CA GLY A 82 -1.62 8.74 5.09
C GLY A 82 -0.28 9.37 5.42
N ASP A 83 -0.33 10.30 6.38
CA ASP A 83 0.81 11.08 6.87
C ASP A 83 1.50 11.87 5.77
N GLN A 84 0.70 12.55 4.96
CA GLN A 84 1.17 13.52 3.97
C GLN A 84 1.94 14.65 4.66
N VAL A 85 1.46 15.05 5.84
CA VAL A 85 2.03 16.11 6.67
C VAL A 85 2.08 15.74 8.12
N THR A 86 2.97 16.38 8.87
CA THR A 86 3.09 16.17 10.32
C THR A 86 2.22 17.16 11.09
N TRP A 87 1.34 16.65 11.95
CA TRP A 87 0.44 17.45 12.80
C TRP A 87 -0.40 18.45 11.98
N ALA A 88 -0.94 18.00 10.85
CA ALA A 88 -1.72 18.79 9.89
C ALA A 88 -1.02 20.02 9.27
N LYS A 89 0.28 20.24 9.54
CA LYS A 89 0.99 21.44 9.08
C LYS A 89 1.47 21.28 7.64
N GLY A 90 0.88 22.06 6.75
CA GLY A 90 1.24 22.10 5.32
C GLY A 90 0.31 21.30 4.42
N ILE A 91 -0.89 20.93 4.90
CA ILE A 91 -1.86 20.13 4.12
C ILE A 91 -2.19 20.78 2.77
N GLU A 92 -2.26 22.10 2.71
CA GLU A 92 -2.46 22.84 1.45
C GLU A 92 -1.31 22.62 0.46
N ARG A 93 -0.06 22.66 0.95
CA ARG A 93 1.12 22.42 0.11
C ARG A 93 1.16 20.98 -0.40
N ALA A 94 0.77 20.02 0.42
CA ALA A 94 0.62 18.63 -0.02
C ALA A 94 -0.42 18.53 -1.16
N GLY A 95 -1.59 19.15 -0.99
CA GLY A 95 -2.63 19.21 -2.01
C GLY A 95 -2.16 19.85 -3.31
N GLU A 96 -1.45 20.99 -3.24
CA GLU A 96 -0.87 21.66 -4.40
C GLU A 96 0.07 20.76 -5.22
N ILE A 97 0.90 19.95 -4.56
CA ILE A 97 1.85 19.05 -5.23
C ILE A 97 1.10 17.84 -5.79
N LEU A 98 0.21 17.23 -5.01
CA LEU A 98 -0.59 16.07 -5.42
C LEU A 98 -1.44 16.36 -6.65
N ARG A 99 -1.96 17.59 -6.81
CA ARG A 99 -2.77 17.99 -7.97
C ARG A 99 -2.06 17.82 -9.32
N SER A 100 -0.72 17.70 -9.34
CA SER A 100 0.04 17.45 -10.57
C SER A 100 -0.36 16.15 -11.29
N ARG A 101 -0.96 15.19 -10.57
CA ARG A 101 -1.56 13.97 -11.13
C ARG A 101 -3.09 13.99 -11.16
N GLY A 102 -3.71 15.07 -10.69
CA GLY A 102 -5.15 15.36 -10.78
C GLY A 102 -6.05 14.26 -10.21
N GLY A 103 -7.17 13.99 -10.91
CA GLY A 103 -8.16 12.98 -10.53
C GLY A 103 -7.69 11.52 -10.62
N LYS A 104 -6.38 11.27 -10.67
CA LYS A 104 -5.80 9.93 -10.51
C LYS A 104 -5.34 9.66 -9.08
N VAL A 105 -5.38 10.68 -8.21
CA VAL A 105 -4.83 10.63 -6.85
C VAL A 105 -5.93 10.38 -5.83
N TYR A 106 -5.76 9.33 -5.04
CA TYR A 106 -6.61 8.90 -3.96
C TYR A 106 -5.86 9.08 -2.66
N VAL A 107 -6.47 9.77 -1.70
CA VAL A 107 -5.80 10.16 -0.44
C VAL A 107 -6.63 9.67 0.74
N LEU A 108 -5.95 9.02 1.69
CA LEU A 108 -6.49 8.72 3.01
C LEU A 108 -5.61 9.40 4.07
N PRO A 109 -6.17 9.76 5.24
CA PRO A 109 -5.40 10.34 6.34
C PRO A 109 -4.52 9.30 7.02
N GLY A 110 -3.36 9.72 7.51
CA GLY A 110 -2.62 8.96 8.50
C GLY A 110 -3.06 9.35 9.90
N ASN A 111 -2.20 9.16 10.89
CA ASN A 111 -2.51 9.57 12.25
C ASN A 111 -2.21 11.05 12.51
N HIS A 112 -1.38 11.69 11.66
CA HIS A 112 -1.06 13.11 11.76
C HIS A 112 -2.08 14.06 11.12
N GLU A 113 -3.13 13.55 10.49
CA GLU A 113 -4.21 14.32 9.86
C GLU A 113 -5.59 13.84 10.29
N SER A 114 -6.59 14.72 10.25
CA SER A 114 -7.98 14.30 10.34
C SER A 114 -8.56 13.99 8.95
N ALA A 115 -9.59 13.15 8.93
CA ALA A 115 -10.37 12.83 7.73
C ALA A 115 -10.98 14.09 7.10
N ASP A 116 -11.43 15.06 7.90
CA ASP A 116 -11.98 16.33 7.41
C ASP A 116 -10.91 17.19 6.73
N GLN A 117 -9.68 17.22 7.25
CA GLN A 117 -8.57 17.94 6.63
C GLN A 117 -8.22 17.34 5.27
N VAL A 118 -8.11 16.01 5.19
CA VAL A 118 -7.85 15.32 3.93
C VAL A 118 -9.01 15.50 2.96
N ALA A 119 -10.26 15.40 3.42
CA ALA A 119 -11.44 15.60 2.58
C ALA A 119 -11.50 17.02 2.00
N GLY A 120 -11.27 18.04 2.84
CA GLY A 120 -11.24 19.44 2.42
C GLY A 120 -10.12 19.74 1.42
N MET A 121 -8.92 19.20 1.67
CA MET A 121 -7.80 19.27 0.73
C MET A 121 -8.17 18.61 -0.61
N CYS A 122 -8.73 17.39 -0.59
CA CYS A 122 -9.11 16.68 -1.80
C CYS A 122 -10.12 17.47 -2.63
N ALA A 123 -11.17 18.01 -1.99
CA ALA A 123 -12.18 18.83 -2.66
C ALA A 123 -11.58 20.09 -3.31
N ARG A 124 -10.63 20.75 -2.62
CA ARG A 124 -10.00 21.98 -3.12
C ARG A 124 -9.06 21.74 -4.31
N TYR A 125 -8.34 20.63 -4.33
CA TYR A 125 -7.29 20.37 -5.33
C TYR A 125 -7.68 19.34 -6.40
N GLY A 126 -8.94 18.89 -6.42
CA GLY A 126 -9.44 17.94 -7.42
C GLY A 126 -8.87 16.54 -7.25
N LEU A 127 -8.70 16.09 -6.00
CA LEU A 127 -8.23 14.75 -5.63
C LEU A 127 -9.41 13.91 -5.10
N HIS A 128 -9.22 12.61 -4.98
CA HIS A 128 -10.22 11.70 -4.42
C HIS A 128 -9.97 11.45 -2.93
N ASN A 129 -10.93 11.83 -2.08
CA ASN A 129 -10.96 11.36 -0.69
C ASN A 129 -11.25 9.85 -0.68
N PHE A 130 -10.36 9.05 -0.10
CA PHE A 130 -10.37 7.60 -0.17
C PHE A 130 -10.53 6.91 1.20
N HIS A 131 -10.57 7.67 2.29
CA HIS A 131 -10.81 7.13 3.63
C HIS A 131 -12.18 6.46 3.74
N GLU A 132 -12.22 5.22 4.26
CA GLU A 132 -13.43 4.39 4.42
C GLU A 132 -14.19 4.15 3.10
N ARG A 133 -13.46 4.13 1.98
CA ARG A 133 -14.03 3.97 0.63
C ARG A 133 -13.30 2.87 -0.12
N HIS A 134 -13.93 2.41 -1.20
CA HIS A 134 -13.30 1.52 -2.16
C HIS A 134 -13.61 1.97 -3.59
N MET A 135 -12.79 1.52 -4.52
CA MET A 135 -13.01 1.64 -5.97
C MET A 135 -12.83 0.28 -6.63
N GLN A 136 -13.41 0.11 -7.81
CA GLN A 136 -13.26 -1.09 -8.62
C GLN A 136 -12.44 -0.78 -9.87
N ILE A 137 -11.41 -1.59 -10.10
CA ILE A 137 -10.52 -1.53 -11.27
C ILE A 137 -10.56 -2.90 -11.94
N GLY A 138 -11.37 -3.02 -13.00
CA GLY A 138 -11.63 -4.33 -13.62
C GLY A 138 -12.23 -5.30 -12.60
N ARG A 139 -11.55 -6.43 -12.37
CA ARG A 139 -11.93 -7.41 -11.33
C ARG A 139 -11.49 -7.02 -9.91
N TRP A 140 -10.58 -6.06 -9.76
CA TRP A 140 -9.96 -5.75 -8.47
C TRP A 140 -10.80 -4.75 -7.69
N HIS A 141 -11.02 -5.04 -6.41
CA HIS A 141 -11.51 -4.08 -5.44
C HIS A 141 -10.32 -3.48 -4.70
N VAL A 142 -10.20 -2.15 -4.71
CA VAL A 142 -9.16 -1.44 -3.95
C VAL A 142 -9.85 -0.65 -2.85
N ALA A 143 -9.53 -0.92 -1.58
CA ALA A 143 -10.16 -0.29 -0.43
C ALA A 143 -9.13 0.46 0.44
N GLY A 144 -9.55 1.58 1.01
CA GLY A 144 -8.72 2.48 1.79
C GLY A 144 -9.25 2.69 3.21
N LEU A 145 -8.42 2.45 4.22
CA LEU A 145 -8.69 2.83 5.61
C LEU A 145 -7.51 3.61 6.20
N GLY A 146 -7.77 4.85 6.58
CA GLY A 146 -6.77 5.70 7.23
C GLY A 146 -6.79 5.58 8.75
N TYR A 147 -6.02 6.47 9.38
CA TYR A 147 -5.76 6.51 10.83
C TYR A 147 -4.94 5.31 11.33
N SER A 148 -4.42 5.44 12.55
CA SER A 148 -3.73 4.37 13.28
C SER A 148 -4.58 3.81 14.42
N SER A 149 -4.12 2.71 15.01
CA SER A 149 -4.47 2.35 16.38
C SER A 149 -3.93 3.40 17.36
N PRO A 150 -4.37 3.40 18.64
CA PRO A 150 -3.97 4.46 19.57
C PRO A 150 -2.46 4.52 19.76
N THR A 151 -1.89 5.72 19.68
CA THR A 151 -0.45 5.93 19.86
C THR A 151 -0.16 6.58 21.22
N PRO A 152 1.08 6.50 21.73
CA PRO A 152 1.49 7.26 22.92
C PRO A 152 1.44 8.78 22.73
N PHE A 153 1.25 9.27 21.50
CA PHE A 153 1.33 10.69 21.14
C PHE A 153 -0.04 11.37 21.07
N ASN A 154 -1.14 10.61 21.14
CA ASN A 154 -2.52 11.12 21.06
C ASN A 154 -2.70 12.04 19.84
N THR A 155 -2.39 11.50 18.67
CA THR A 155 -2.39 12.20 17.40
C THR A 155 -3.82 12.43 16.86
N PRO A 156 -4.02 13.36 15.90
CA PRO A 156 -5.36 13.72 15.43
C PRO A 156 -6.18 12.59 14.80
N GLY A 157 -5.52 11.60 14.22
CA GLY A 157 -6.12 10.51 13.45
C GLY A 157 -5.92 9.15 14.10
N GLU A 158 -6.63 8.87 15.18
CA GLU A 158 -6.56 7.59 15.87
C GLU A 158 -7.95 6.97 16.03
N TYR A 159 -8.00 5.65 15.86
CA TYR A 159 -9.16 4.84 16.19
C TYR A 159 -8.77 3.80 17.23
N THR A 160 -9.70 3.50 18.13
CA THR A 160 -9.60 2.30 18.95
C THR A 160 -9.65 1.04 18.07
N GLU A 161 -9.07 -0.07 18.53
CA GLU A 161 -9.11 -1.35 17.82
C GLU A 161 -10.54 -1.77 17.40
N PRO A 162 -11.58 -1.66 18.25
CA PRO A 162 -12.95 -1.96 17.83
C PRO A 162 -13.49 -1.02 16.74
N GLN A 163 -13.08 0.24 16.74
CA GLN A 163 -13.47 1.21 15.71
C GLN A 163 -12.80 0.90 14.36
N LEU A 164 -11.54 0.43 14.36
CA LEU A 164 -10.86 -0.08 13.17
C LEU A 164 -11.56 -1.33 12.65
N ALA A 165 -11.81 -2.32 13.52
CA ALA A 165 -12.47 -3.57 13.14
C ALA A 165 -13.84 -3.32 12.49
N GLN A 166 -14.69 -2.48 13.11
CA GLN A 166 -16.00 -2.14 12.58
C GLN A 166 -15.93 -1.52 11.16
N ARG A 167 -14.90 -0.72 10.88
CA ARG A 167 -14.72 -0.08 9.57
C ARG A 167 -14.18 -1.04 8.52
N LEU A 168 -13.23 -1.88 8.92
CA LEU A 168 -12.65 -2.92 8.07
C LEU A 168 -13.69 -3.93 7.61
N GLU A 169 -14.62 -4.32 8.47
CA GLU A 169 -15.69 -5.28 8.16
C GLU A 169 -16.48 -4.93 6.88
N ARG A 170 -16.63 -3.64 6.58
CA ARG A 170 -17.31 -3.16 5.37
C ARG A 170 -16.63 -3.60 4.07
N PHE A 171 -15.36 -4.01 4.14
CA PHE A 171 -14.58 -4.51 3.02
C PHE A 171 -14.48 -6.04 2.99
N GLY A 172 -15.00 -6.75 4.00
CA GLY A 172 -14.80 -8.19 4.18
C GLY A 172 -15.40 -9.07 3.08
N ALA A 173 -16.39 -8.57 2.34
CA ALA A 173 -17.02 -9.25 1.21
C ALA A 173 -16.37 -8.93 -0.16
N LEU A 174 -15.37 -8.04 -0.21
CA LEU A 174 -14.72 -7.65 -1.45
C LEU A 174 -13.66 -8.70 -1.83
N ASP A 175 -13.71 -9.21 -3.06
CA ASP A 175 -12.74 -10.19 -3.58
C ASP A 175 -12.65 -10.10 -5.12
N PRO A 176 -11.45 -10.08 -5.73
CA PRO A 176 -10.13 -9.96 -5.10
C PRO A 176 -9.85 -8.55 -4.55
N LEU A 177 -9.37 -8.50 -3.31
CA LEU A 177 -9.14 -7.27 -2.56
C LEU A 177 -7.67 -6.84 -2.55
N VAL A 178 -7.45 -5.56 -2.87
CA VAL A 178 -6.27 -4.77 -2.54
C VAL A 178 -6.63 -3.86 -1.36
N LEU A 179 -6.13 -4.16 -0.18
CA LEU A 179 -6.39 -3.37 1.02
C LEU A 179 -5.22 -2.42 1.27
N VAL A 180 -5.52 -1.12 1.39
CA VAL A 180 -4.56 -0.10 1.79
C VAL A 180 -5.00 0.47 3.13
N CYS A 181 -4.23 0.20 4.18
CA CYS A 181 -4.43 0.80 5.49
C CYS A 181 -3.31 1.81 5.77
N HIS A 182 -3.51 2.78 6.65
CA HIS A 182 -2.35 3.49 7.21
C HIS A 182 -1.69 2.62 8.30
N ALA A 183 -2.48 2.12 9.25
CA ALA A 183 -2.03 1.20 10.30
C ALA A 183 -1.51 -0.15 9.74
N PRO A 184 -0.32 -0.61 10.13
CA PRO A 184 0.16 -1.95 9.78
C PRO A 184 -0.45 -3.03 10.71
N PRO A 185 -0.47 -4.31 10.31
CA PRO A 185 -0.94 -5.41 11.14
C PRO A 185 0.03 -5.71 12.29
N TYR A 186 -0.51 -5.79 13.51
CA TYR A 186 0.26 -5.99 14.74
C TYR A 186 1.04 -7.31 14.74
N GLY A 187 2.28 -7.27 15.22
CA GLY A 187 3.10 -8.47 15.46
C GLY A 187 3.63 -9.11 14.18
N THR A 188 3.81 -8.31 13.13
CA THR A 188 4.33 -8.75 11.83
C THR A 188 5.68 -8.09 11.55
N ALA A 189 6.30 -8.39 10.40
CA ALA A 189 7.49 -7.64 10.00
C ALA A 189 7.17 -6.17 9.65
N LEU A 190 5.90 -5.85 9.35
CA LEU A 190 5.47 -4.56 8.81
C LEU A 190 5.29 -3.47 9.88
N ASP A 191 5.20 -3.86 11.15
CA ASP A 191 4.95 -2.96 12.28
C ASP A 191 6.07 -2.96 13.33
N ARG A 192 7.22 -3.51 12.96
CA ARG A 192 8.37 -3.67 13.86
C ARG A 192 9.13 -2.36 13.98
N ILE A 193 9.11 -1.77 15.18
CA ILE A 193 9.96 -0.61 15.52
C ILE A 193 11.39 -1.09 15.79
N ARG A 194 11.53 -2.17 16.55
CA ARG A 194 12.79 -2.85 16.85
C ARG A 194 12.52 -4.30 17.26
N GLU A 195 13.57 -5.08 17.48
CA GLU A 195 13.40 -6.47 17.93
C GLU A 195 12.51 -6.57 19.18
N GLY A 196 11.47 -7.39 19.09
CA GLY A 196 10.50 -7.62 20.16
C GLY A 196 9.51 -6.47 20.43
N LEU A 197 9.58 -5.36 19.69
CA LEU A 197 8.66 -4.23 19.85
C LEU A 197 7.89 -3.94 18.56
N HIS A 198 6.56 -4.01 18.70
CA HIS A 198 5.57 -3.93 17.63
C HIS A 198 4.53 -2.87 17.99
N ALA A 199 4.06 -2.13 17.00
CA ALA A 199 3.12 -1.02 17.19
C ALA A 199 2.02 -0.96 16.10
N GLY A 200 1.68 -2.11 15.52
CA GLY A 200 0.57 -2.22 14.57
C GLY A 200 -0.78 -2.37 15.25
N SER A 201 -1.81 -2.57 14.42
CA SER A 201 -3.19 -2.80 14.83
C SER A 201 -3.54 -4.29 14.85
N THR A 202 -4.17 -4.73 15.93
CA THR A 202 -4.74 -6.09 16.02
C THR A 202 -5.92 -6.28 15.09
N ALA A 203 -6.79 -5.29 14.93
CA ALA A 203 -7.94 -5.33 14.03
C ALA A 203 -7.49 -5.49 12.57
N VAL A 204 -6.43 -4.79 12.15
CA VAL A 204 -5.87 -4.96 10.79
C VAL A 204 -5.30 -6.36 10.60
N ARG A 205 -4.55 -6.88 11.60
CA ARG A 205 -4.02 -8.25 11.55
C ARG A 205 -5.16 -9.27 11.42
N ASP A 206 -6.18 -9.15 12.26
CA ASP A 206 -7.27 -10.11 12.35
C ASP A 206 -8.11 -10.09 11.06
N PHE A 207 -8.40 -8.91 10.50
CA PHE A 207 -9.06 -8.77 9.20
C PHE A 207 -8.27 -9.45 8.07
N ILE A 208 -6.95 -9.25 8.01
CA ILE A 208 -6.11 -9.89 6.99
C ILE A 208 -6.16 -11.41 7.17
N GLN A 209 -6.06 -11.91 8.40
CA GLN A 209 -6.09 -13.34 8.68
C GLN A 209 -7.42 -13.99 8.27
N GLU A 210 -8.54 -13.30 8.47
CA GLU A 210 -9.88 -13.79 8.16
C GLU A 210 -10.23 -13.69 6.67
N HIS A 211 -10.04 -12.51 6.07
CA HIS A 211 -10.52 -12.22 4.71
C HIS A 211 -9.46 -12.43 3.62
N GLN A 212 -8.18 -12.57 4.00
CA GLN A 212 -7.07 -12.88 3.10
C GLN A 212 -7.05 -12.00 1.82
N PRO A 213 -7.00 -10.65 1.93
CA PRO A 213 -6.85 -9.80 0.75
C PRO A 213 -5.64 -10.23 -0.06
N VAL A 214 -5.71 -10.14 -1.39
CA VAL A 214 -4.61 -10.58 -2.26
C VAL A 214 -3.36 -9.72 -2.00
N TYR A 215 -3.57 -8.42 -1.86
CA TYR A 215 -2.53 -7.45 -1.59
C TYR A 215 -2.88 -6.57 -0.39
N PHE A 216 -1.88 -6.29 0.45
CA PHE A 216 -2.00 -5.36 1.56
C PHE A 216 -0.88 -4.32 1.55
N PHE A 217 -1.22 -3.06 1.79
CA PHE A 217 -0.25 -1.97 1.88
C PHE A 217 -0.49 -1.13 3.13
N CYS A 218 0.60 -0.72 3.78
CA CYS A 218 0.58 0.11 4.99
C CYS A 218 1.72 1.12 5.06
N GLY A 219 1.67 1.99 6.06
CA GLY A 219 2.71 2.94 6.42
C GLY A 219 2.95 2.96 7.93
N HIS A 220 3.00 4.17 8.53
CA HIS A 220 2.99 4.47 9.96
C HIS A 220 4.26 4.10 10.73
N ILE A 221 4.80 2.88 10.55
CA ILE A 221 6.01 2.43 11.23
C ILE A 221 7.20 2.60 10.30
N HIS A 222 7.92 3.71 10.48
CA HIS A 222 8.98 4.16 9.56
C HIS A 222 10.17 3.21 9.52
N GLU A 223 10.48 2.51 10.61
CA GLU A 223 11.55 1.50 10.67
C GLU A 223 11.27 0.29 9.77
N ALA A 224 10.01 0.06 9.42
CA ALA A 224 9.58 -1.00 8.52
C ALA A 224 9.40 -0.54 7.06
N GLU A 225 9.86 0.67 6.70
CA GLU A 225 9.74 1.19 5.34
C GLU A 225 10.38 0.27 4.28
N GLY A 226 9.56 -0.16 3.33
CA GLY A 226 9.92 -1.04 2.22
C GLY A 226 10.01 -2.52 2.62
N VAL A 227 9.64 -2.88 3.85
CA VAL A 227 9.57 -4.29 4.27
C VAL A 227 8.41 -4.97 3.54
N GLU A 228 8.71 -6.15 3.01
CA GLU A 228 7.73 -7.09 2.45
C GLU A 228 7.48 -8.22 3.45
N ALA A 229 6.24 -8.68 3.52
CA ALA A 229 5.84 -9.86 4.27
C ALA A 229 4.79 -10.66 3.50
N ARG A 230 4.66 -11.93 3.86
CA ARG A 230 3.55 -12.78 3.44
C ARG A 230 2.75 -13.21 4.66
N LEU A 231 1.46 -12.85 4.67
CA LEU A 231 0.53 -13.09 5.78
C LEU A 231 -0.55 -14.08 5.31
N GLY A 232 -0.23 -15.38 5.39
CA GLY A 232 -1.03 -16.39 4.70
C GLY A 232 -0.85 -16.30 3.18
N GLN A 233 -1.94 -16.03 2.45
CA GLN A 233 -1.90 -15.78 1.00
C GLN A 233 -1.70 -14.30 0.65
N THR A 234 -1.95 -13.40 1.60
CA THR A 234 -1.76 -11.96 1.41
C THR A 234 -0.29 -11.63 1.23
N ARG A 235 0.03 -10.94 0.13
CA ARG A 235 1.33 -10.29 -0.06
C ARG A 235 1.24 -8.86 0.45
N ALA A 236 2.17 -8.47 1.31
CA ALA A 236 2.00 -7.28 2.12
C ALA A 236 3.27 -6.43 2.16
N TRP A 237 3.11 -5.10 2.12
CA TRP A 237 4.23 -4.16 2.21
C TRP A 237 3.92 -3.01 3.14
N ASN A 238 4.94 -2.56 3.87
CA ASN A 238 4.97 -1.22 4.43
C ASN A 238 5.71 -0.33 3.42
N VAL A 239 5.03 0.62 2.79
CA VAL A 239 5.55 1.33 1.62
C VAL A 239 6.40 2.55 2.00
N GLY A 240 6.03 3.25 3.08
CA GLY A 240 6.59 4.54 3.48
C GLY A 240 6.85 5.49 2.29
N LYS A 241 7.92 6.27 2.39
CA LYS A 241 8.35 7.24 1.37
C LYS A 241 9.04 6.58 0.17
N LYS A 242 9.40 5.29 0.26
CA LYS A 242 9.90 4.52 -0.89
C LYS A 242 8.82 4.36 -1.95
N GLY A 243 7.58 4.12 -1.50
CA GLY A 243 6.46 3.79 -2.35
C GLY A 243 6.61 2.42 -3.01
N TYR A 244 5.53 1.98 -3.65
CA TYR A 244 5.45 0.71 -4.36
C TYR A 244 4.61 0.87 -5.63
N LEU A 245 5.13 0.42 -6.77
CA LEU A 245 4.39 0.41 -8.03
C LEU A 245 3.77 -0.99 -8.22
N LEU A 246 2.49 -1.10 -7.88
CA LEU A 246 1.72 -2.31 -8.07
C LEU A 246 1.25 -2.42 -9.53
N GLN A 247 1.48 -3.60 -10.12
CA GLN A 247 0.97 -3.99 -11.42
C GLN A 247 -0.19 -4.98 -11.21
N LEU A 248 -1.40 -4.56 -11.57
CA LEU A 248 -2.59 -5.41 -11.59
C LEU A 248 -2.82 -5.93 -13.00
N GLU A 249 -3.11 -7.22 -13.11
CA GLU A 249 -3.46 -7.92 -14.35
C GLU A 249 -4.97 -8.23 -14.39
#